data_AF-A0A2N5JN53-F1
#
_entry.id   AF-A0A2N5JN53-F1
#
_cell.length_a   1.000
_cell.length_b   1.000
_cell.length_c   1.000
_cell.angle_alpha   90.00
_cell.angle_beta   90.00
_cell.angle_gamma   90.00
#
_symmetry.space_group_name_H-M   'P 1'
#
loop_
_entity.id
_entity.type
_entity.pdbx_description
1 polymer ?
#
loop_
_entity_poly.entity_id
_entity_poly.type
_entity_poly.pdbx_seq_one_letter_code
_entity_poly.pdbx_strand_id
1 'polypeptide(L)'
;MLLDRPSRRNPPPSGRQLLILIGGFVALVSLVIWGIISLFTYLLVWLIPPKLEAQLGSVLIKEFEAKAEAGSIQNKLNELQDRLEVKQSAKERRDLKVIYLPSETVNAFAIPGDRIIIFRGLLDKVTSENELMMILGHEMGHFVNRDHLRGIARSLSFQIILSLLFGDSSGLQSVGSLAAAVSQSRFSQNQELAADRVGLDLLVKTYGHGGGATDFFERLAQDRSAGALAFVSTHPHPADRVKQLRQIIKERGYRIEPVVPLPPVLKGGK
;
A
#
# COMPACT_ATOMS: atom_id res chain seq x y z
N MET A 1 -73.83 -3.63 18.83
CA MET A 1 -73.40 -2.23 18.94
C MET A 1 -71.87 -2.20 18.96
N LEU A 2 -71.25 -2.18 17.77
CA LEU A 2 -69.80 -2.06 17.60
C LEU A 2 -69.52 -0.61 17.25
N LEU A 3 -68.91 0.14 18.18
CA LEU A 3 -68.50 1.52 17.95
C LEU A 3 -67.28 1.54 17.04
N ASP A 4 -67.49 1.98 15.80
CA ASP A 4 -66.42 2.26 14.84
C ASP A 4 -65.60 3.46 15.34
N ARG A 5 -64.45 3.20 15.95
CA ARG A 5 -63.55 4.27 16.40
C ARG A 5 -62.83 4.82 15.16
N PRO A 6 -62.96 6.10 14.81
CA PRO A 6 -62.26 6.66 13.67
C PRO A 6 -60.75 6.48 13.87
N SER A 7 -60.13 5.78 12.92
CA SER A 7 -58.68 5.57 12.88
C SER A 7 -58.00 6.95 12.86
N ARG A 8 -57.42 7.36 13.98
CA ARG A 8 -56.58 8.56 14.08
C ARG A 8 -55.27 8.30 13.32
N ARG A 9 -55.31 8.36 12.00
CA ARG A 9 -54.10 8.36 11.18
C ARG A 9 -53.50 9.75 11.23
N ASN A 10 -52.21 9.83 11.54
CA ASN A 10 -51.47 11.09 11.47
C ASN A 10 -51.54 11.65 10.04
N PRO A 11 -51.65 12.98 9.86
CA PRO A 11 -51.57 13.59 8.54
C PRO A 11 -50.23 13.24 7.89
N PRO A 12 -50.20 13.08 6.55
CA PRO A 12 -48.96 12.79 5.84
C PRO A 12 -47.93 13.90 6.08
N PRO A 13 -46.62 13.56 6.15
CA PRO A 13 -45.58 14.55 6.36
C PRO A 13 -45.60 15.59 5.25
N SER A 14 -45.42 16.87 5.61
CA SER A 14 -45.22 17.94 4.63
C SER A 14 -43.95 17.69 3.81
N GLY A 15 -43.85 18.26 2.60
CA GLY A 15 -42.65 18.13 1.77
C GLY A 15 -41.35 18.52 2.49
N ARG A 16 -41.40 19.55 3.36
CA ARG A 16 -40.27 19.94 4.21
C ARG A 16 -39.90 18.89 5.25
N GLN A 17 -40.88 18.27 5.91
CA GLN A 17 -40.65 17.18 6.87
C GLN A 17 -40.07 15.94 6.17
N LEU A 18 -40.55 15.62 4.97
CA LEU A 18 -40.01 14.53 4.17
C LEU A 18 -38.54 14.78 3.79
N LEU A 19 -38.20 16.00 3.35
CA LEU A 19 -36.81 16.38 3.04
C LEU A 19 -35.89 16.30 4.27
N ILE A 20 -36.35 16.73 5.44
CA ILE A 20 -35.59 16.62 6.70
C ILE A 20 -35.36 15.16 7.07
N LEU A 21 -36.39 14.30 6.94
CA LEU A 21 -36.26 12.87 7.24
C LEU A 21 -35.30 12.17 6.26
N ILE A 22 -35.39 12.47 4.97
CA ILE A 22 -34.47 11.92 3.96
C ILE A 22 -33.04 12.40 4.24
N GLY A 23 -32.85 13.70 4.47
CA GLY A 23 -31.53 14.27 4.78
C GLY A 23 -30.92 13.66 6.04
N GLY A 24 -31.72 13.51 7.11
CA GLY A 24 -31.30 12.86 8.35
C GLY A 24 -30.95 11.38 8.16
N PHE A 25 -31.74 10.64 7.38
CA PHE A 25 -31.46 9.25 7.05
C PHE A 25 -30.16 9.10 6.25
N VAL A 26 -29.97 9.91 5.20
CA VAL A 26 -28.73 9.90 4.40
C VAL A 26 -27.52 10.23 5.27
N ALA A 27 -27.61 11.27 6.10
CA ALA A 27 -26.52 11.64 7.02
C ALA A 27 -26.18 10.52 8.00
N LEU A 28 -27.19 9.86 8.58
CA LEU A 28 -26.98 8.72 9.47
C LEU A 28 -26.30 7.56 8.74
N VAL A 29 -26.76 7.18 7.56
CA VAL A 29 -26.16 6.11 6.74
C VAL A 29 -24.71 6.45 6.39
N SER A 30 -24.43 7.69 5.96
CA SER A 30 -23.07 8.13 5.67
C SER A 30 -22.15 8.06 6.89
N LEU A 31 -22.64 8.46 8.07
CA LEU A 31 -21.88 8.36 9.33
C LEU A 31 -21.59 6.91 9.71
N VAL A 32 -22.56 6.01 9.55
CA VAL A 32 -22.38 4.57 9.80
C VAL A 32 -21.34 3.99 8.84
N ILE A 33 -21.45 4.28 7.54
CA ILE A 33 -20.49 3.84 6.53
C ILE A 33 -19.09 4.37 6.87
N TRP A 34 -18.96 5.66 7.15
CA TRP A 34 -17.68 6.28 7.55
C TRP A 34 -17.09 5.65 8.81
N GLY A 35 -17.94 5.35 9.80
CA GLY A 35 -17.56 4.66 11.03
C GLY A 35 -17.06 3.24 10.77
N ILE A 36 -17.73 2.48 9.90
CA ILE A 36 -17.31 1.12 9.50
C ILE A 36 -15.98 1.15 8.75
N ILE A 37 -15.80 2.06 7.78
CA ILE A 37 -14.53 2.21 7.05
C ILE A 37 -13.41 2.55 8.02
N SER A 38 -13.64 3.51 8.92
CA SER A 38 -12.65 3.92 9.92
C SER A 38 -12.31 2.78 10.87
N LEU A 39 -13.32 2.04 11.35
CA LEU A 39 -13.09 0.87 12.18
C LEU A 39 -12.26 -0.19 11.44
N PHE A 40 -12.54 -0.40 10.15
CA PHE A 40 -11.81 -1.37 9.35
C PHE A 40 -10.34 -0.96 9.15
N THR A 41 -10.10 0.30 8.76
CA THR A 41 -8.75 0.81 8.47
C THR A 41 -7.85 0.83 9.70
N TYR A 42 -8.39 1.07 10.90
CA TYR A 42 -7.60 1.17 12.12
C TYR A 42 -7.51 -0.14 12.91
N LEU A 43 -8.60 -0.92 12.98
CA LEU A 43 -8.68 -2.10 13.85
C LEU A 43 -8.85 -3.41 13.08
N LEU A 44 -9.81 -3.49 12.15
CA LEU A 44 -10.14 -4.79 11.54
C LEU A 44 -9.04 -5.35 10.63
N VAL A 45 -8.17 -4.50 10.07
CA VAL A 45 -7.02 -4.99 9.28
C VAL A 45 -6.15 -5.98 10.06
N TRP A 46 -6.01 -5.82 11.38
CA TRP A 46 -5.23 -6.72 12.23
C TRP A 46 -5.94 -8.03 12.56
N LEU A 47 -7.26 -8.07 12.39
CA LEU A 47 -8.07 -9.28 12.59
C LEU A 47 -8.12 -10.17 11.34
N ILE A 48 -7.70 -9.67 10.18
CA ILE A 48 -7.69 -10.43 8.93
C ILE A 48 -6.70 -11.60 9.07
N PRO A 49 -7.17 -12.86 9.06
CA PRO A 49 -6.29 -14.01 9.18
C PRO A 49 -5.37 -14.12 7.96
N PRO A 50 -4.15 -14.68 8.10
CA PRO A 50 -3.23 -14.87 6.98
C PRO A 50 -3.86 -15.64 5.81
N LYS A 51 -4.74 -16.61 6.08
CA LYS A 51 -5.45 -17.37 5.06
C LYS A 51 -6.36 -16.48 4.18
N LEU A 52 -7.09 -15.55 4.80
CA LEU A 52 -7.97 -14.63 4.07
C LEU A 52 -7.16 -13.61 3.27
N GLU A 53 -6.07 -13.12 3.85
CA GLU A 53 -5.12 -12.25 3.14
C GLU A 53 -4.51 -12.95 1.92
N ALA A 54 -4.13 -14.23 2.05
CA ALA A 54 -3.63 -15.03 0.94
C ALA A 54 -4.69 -15.27 -0.15
N GLN A 55 -5.96 -15.45 0.22
CA GLN A 55 -7.07 -15.57 -0.73
C GLN A 55 -7.28 -14.27 -1.51
N LEU A 56 -7.32 -13.13 -0.82
CA LEU A 56 -7.34 -11.79 -1.45
C LEU A 56 -6.14 -11.61 -2.40
N GLY A 57 -4.96 -12.02 -1.94
CA GLY A 57 -3.72 -11.96 -2.70
C GLY A 57 -3.78 -12.80 -3.97
N SER A 58 -4.28 -14.03 -3.91
CA SER A 58 -4.32 -14.94 -5.07
C SER A 58 -5.06 -14.36 -6.29
N VAL A 59 -6.01 -13.46 -6.05
CA VAL A 59 -6.77 -12.79 -7.11
C VAL A 59 -5.96 -11.61 -7.69
N LEU A 60 -5.35 -10.79 -6.84
CA LEU A 60 -4.50 -9.68 -7.27
C LEU A 60 -3.20 -10.12 -7.95
N ILE A 61 -2.58 -11.17 -7.41
CA ILE A 61 -1.34 -11.74 -7.92
C ILE A 61 -1.53 -12.18 -9.38
N LYS A 62 -2.63 -12.86 -9.70
CA LYS A 62 -2.93 -13.27 -11.08
C LYS A 62 -3.03 -12.08 -12.05
N GLU A 63 -3.65 -10.98 -11.62
CA GLU A 63 -3.79 -9.77 -12.42
C GLU A 63 -2.43 -9.10 -12.73
N PHE A 64 -1.50 -9.12 -11.77
CA PHE A 64 -0.15 -8.57 -11.96
C PHE A 64 0.80 -9.54 -12.66
N GLU A 65 0.77 -10.84 -12.32
CA GLU A 65 1.59 -11.87 -12.97
C GLU A 65 1.26 -11.99 -14.47
N ALA A 66 0.01 -11.78 -14.86
CA ALA A 66 -0.39 -11.73 -16.28
C ALA A 66 0.33 -10.62 -17.08
N LYS A 67 0.86 -9.60 -16.39
CA LYS A 67 1.60 -8.46 -16.96
C LYS A 67 3.09 -8.49 -16.60
N ALA A 68 3.53 -9.50 -15.85
CA ALA A 68 4.88 -9.58 -15.35
C ALA A 68 5.84 -10.14 -16.39
N GLU A 69 7.11 -9.77 -16.26
CA GLU A 69 8.19 -10.30 -17.07
C GLU A 69 9.10 -11.17 -16.20
N ALA A 70 9.17 -12.46 -16.53
CA ALA A 70 10.13 -13.37 -15.92
C ALA A 70 11.53 -13.14 -16.51
N GLY A 71 12.58 -13.36 -15.73
CA GLY A 71 13.95 -13.28 -16.22
C GLY A 71 14.97 -12.88 -15.17
N SER A 72 16.11 -12.40 -15.63
CA SER A 72 17.26 -12.05 -14.79
C SER A 72 16.98 -10.85 -13.88
N ILE A 73 16.20 -9.86 -14.33
CA ILE A 73 15.74 -8.73 -13.51
C ILE A 73 14.88 -9.24 -12.35
N GLN A 74 13.84 -10.02 -12.65
CA GLN A 74 12.94 -10.62 -11.67
C GLN A 74 13.69 -11.46 -10.63
N ASN A 75 14.63 -12.31 -11.08
CA ASN A 75 15.43 -13.12 -10.18
C ASN A 75 16.32 -12.26 -9.27
N LYS A 76 16.93 -11.20 -9.82
CA LYS A 76 17.77 -10.32 -9.02
C LYS A 76 16.97 -9.53 -7.99
N LEU A 77 15.77 -9.07 -8.34
CA LEU A 77 14.89 -8.40 -7.39
C LEU A 77 14.46 -9.33 -6.24
N ASN A 78 14.14 -10.59 -6.54
CA ASN A 78 13.86 -11.58 -5.50
C ASN A 78 15.07 -11.86 -4.61
N GLU A 79 16.28 -11.96 -5.17
CA GLU A 79 17.51 -12.12 -4.39
C GLU A 79 17.74 -10.95 -3.42
N LEU A 80 17.54 -9.70 -3.89
CA LEU A 80 17.66 -8.50 -3.06
C LEU A 80 16.60 -8.47 -1.94
N GLN A 81 15.35 -8.84 -2.28
CA GLN A 81 14.25 -8.95 -1.33
C GLN A 81 14.55 -10.01 -0.25
N ASP A 82 14.97 -11.21 -0.64
CA ASP A 82 15.33 -12.28 0.29
C ASP A 82 16.46 -11.84 1.23
N ARG A 83 17.45 -11.09 0.70
CA ARG A 83 18.57 -10.55 1.47
C ARG A 83 18.16 -9.49 2.50
N LEU A 84 17.11 -8.72 2.25
CA LEU A 84 16.49 -7.84 3.25
C LEU A 84 15.70 -8.63 4.28
N GLU A 85 14.88 -9.57 3.82
CA GLU A 85 13.95 -10.29 4.68
C GLU A 85 14.65 -11.15 5.73
N VAL A 86 15.82 -11.72 5.41
CA VAL A 86 16.61 -12.45 6.42
C VAL A 86 17.07 -11.57 7.59
N LYS A 87 17.02 -10.23 7.48
CA LYS A 87 17.33 -9.28 8.56
C LYS A 87 16.16 -9.02 9.50
N GLN A 88 14.95 -9.45 9.14
CA GLN A 88 13.80 -9.47 10.05
C GLN A 88 13.88 -10.64 11.02
N SER A 89 13.16 -10.55 12.15
CA SER A 89 13.06 -11.68 13.07
C SER A 89 12.32 -12.85 12.42
N ALA A 90 12.60 -14.08 12.85
CA ALA A 90 11.97 -15.28 12.25
C ALA A 90 10.44 -15.26 12.32
N LYS A 91 9.85 -14.57 13.30
CA LYS A 91 8.40 -14.42 13.47
C LYS A 91 7.77 -13.44 12.47
N GLU A 92 8.56 -12.52 11.94
CA GLU A 92 8.12 -11.46 11.01
C GLU A 92 8.33 -11.86 9.55
N ARG A 93 9.08 -12.93 9.27
CA ARG A 93 9.31 -13.42 7.92
C ARG A 93 8.02 -14.00 7.32
N ARG A 94 7.75 -13.61 6.08
CA ARG A 94 6.55 -13.89 5.30
C ARG A 94 6.87 -14.46 3.91
N ASP A 95 8.16 -14.61 3.57
CA ASP A 95 8.67 -15.03 2.25
C ASP A 95 8.13 -14.13 1.12
N LEU A 96 8.33 -12.82 1.29
CA LEU A 96 7.89 -11.82 0.34
C LEU A 96 8.63 -12.01 -0.99
N LYS A 97 7.87 -12.02 -2.09
CA LYS A 97 8.44 -12.06 -3.45
C LYS A 97 8.11 -10.81 -4.23
N VAL A 98 9.03 -10.38 -5.08
CA VAL A 98 8.82 -9.27 -6.00
C VAL A 98 8.10 -9.77 -7.24
N ILE A 99 7.23 -8.96 -7.81
CA ILE A 99 6.70 -9.11 -9.17
C ILE A 99 7.16 -7.89 -9.97
N TYR A 100 7.97 -8.13 -10.99
CA TYR A 100 8.49 -7.10 -11.87
C TYR A 100 7.55 -6.84 -13.05
N LEU A 101 7.20 -5.58 -13.26
CA LEU A 101 6.36 -5.13 -14.37
C LEU A 101 7.16 -4.24 -15.34
N PRO A 102 7.26 -4.59 -16.63
CA PRO A 102 8.01 -3.82 -17.63
C PRO A 102 7.23 -2.60 -18.14
N SER A 103 6.78 -1.75 -17.22
CA SER A 103 6.03 -0.53 -17.49
C SER A 103 6.80 0.71 -17.02
N GLU A 104 6.71 1.79 -17.79
CA GLU A 104 7.30 3.12 -17.52
C GLU A 104 6.75 3.81 -16.25
N THR A 105 5.79 3.19 -15.58
CA THR A 105 5.25 3.71 -14.32
C THR A 105 6.36 3.81 -13.27
N VAL A 106 6.49 4.97 -12.62
CA VAL A 106 7.42 5.15 -11.50
C VAL A 106 6.69 4.82 -10.21
N ASN A 107 6.69 3.54 -9.81
CA ASN A 107 6.03 3.11 -8.59
C ASN A 107 6.62 1.80 -8.04
N ALA A 108 6.35 1.53 -6.76
CA ALA A 108 6.40 0.22 -6.14
C ALA A 108 5.32 0.17 -5.06
N PHE A 109 4.78 -1.02 -4.77
CA PHE A 109 3.84 -1.17 -3.66
C PHE A 109 3.72 -2.63 -3.21
N ALA A 110 3.47 -2.84 -1.92
CA ALA A 110 3.10 -4.16 -1.40
C ALA A 110 1.62 -4.50 -1.67
N ILE A 111 1.32 -5.78 -1.93
CA ILE A 111 -0.04 -6.31 -2.11
C ILE A 111 -0.30 -7.51 -1.18
N PRO A 112 -1.58 -7.87 -0.93
CA PRO A 112 -1.90 -9.09 -0.18
C PRO A 112 -1.29 -10.33 -0.84
N GLY A 113 -0.99 -11.35 -0.02
CA GLY A 113 -0.37 -12.59 -0.50
C GLY A 113 1.16 -12.53 -0.62
N ASP A 114 1.81 -11.71 0.22
CA ASP A 114 3.27 -11.69 0.38
C ASP A 114 4.00 -11.30 -0.92
N ARG A 115 3.52 -10.24 -1.58
CA ARG A 115 4.12 -9.72 -2.81
C ARG A 115 4.39 -8.23 -2.77
N ILE A 116 5.48 -7.83 -3.42
CA ILE A 116 5.83 -6.44 -3.71
C ILE A 116 5.85 -6.27 -5.23
N ILE A 117 5.15 -5.27 -5.74
CA ILE A 117 5.17 -4.91 -7.16
C ILE A 117 6.24 -3.85 -7.38
N ILE A 118 7.06 -4.03 -8.42
CA ILE A 118 8.05 -3.03 -8.85
C ILE A 118 7.95 -2.82 -10.35
N PHE A 119 7.94 -1.56 -10.76
CA PHE A 119 7.82 -1.16 -12.15
C PHE A 119 9.17 -0.76 -12.72
N ARG A 120 9.39 -1.00 -14.01
CA ARG A 120 10.60 -0.57 -14.75
C ARG A 120 10.89 0.92 -14.56
N GLY A 121 9.88 1.78 -14.68
CA GLY A 121 10.06 3.23 -14.54
C GLY A 121 10.63 3.65 -13.17
N LEU A 122 10.36 2.89 -12.10
CA LEU A 122 11.03 3.11 -10.81
C LEU A 122 12.50 2.69 -10.87
N LEU A 123 12.80 1.50 -11.39
CA LEU A 123 14.17 0.99 -11.49
C LEU A 123 15.07 1.92 -12.31
N ASP A 124 14.54 2.52 -13.37
CA ASP A 124 15.28 3.46 -14.22
C ASP A 124 15.67 4.77 -13.49
N LYS A 125 15.01 5.08 -12.37
CA LYS A 125 15.29 6.26 -11.52
C LYS A 125 16.24 5.95 -10.37
N VAL A 126 16.48 4.67 -10.07
CA VAL A 126 17.37 4.22 -9.01
C VAL A 126 18.81 4.23 -9.50
N THR A 127 19.72 4.73 -8.68
CA THR A 127 21.14 4.92 -9.05
C THR A 127 22.11 4.04 -8.26
N SER A 128 21.67 3.46 -7.13
CA SER A 128 22.47 2.57 -6.31
C SER A 128 21.67 1.38 -5.77
N GLU A 129 22.35 0.32 -5.38
CA GLU A 129 21.70 -0.82 -4.71
C GLU A 129 21.12 -0.40 -3.37
N ASN A 130 21.79 0.49 -2.63
CA ASN A 130 21.31 1.01 -1.34
C ASN A 130 19.95 1.71 -1.46
N GLU A 131 19.74 2.51 -2.50
CA GLU A 131 18.44 3.13 -2.77
C GLU A 131 17.36 2.10 -3.06
N LEU A 132 17.65 1.10 -3.90
CA LEU A 132 16.69 0.03 -4.18
C LEU A 132 16.33 -0.75 -2.90
N MET A 133 17.33 -1.02 -2.06
CA MET A 133 17.14 -1.73 -0.79
C MET A 133 16.36 -0.88 0.22
N MET A 134 16.54 0.44 0.21
CA MET A 134 15.72 1.37 0.98
C MET A 134 14.25 1.33 0.52
N ILE A 135 14.00 1.35 -0.78
CA ILE A 135 12.64 1.28 -1.34
C ILE A 135 11.98 -0.08 -1.05
N LEU A 136 12.69 -1.20 -1.28
CA LEU A 136 12.19 -2.54 -0.93
C LEU A 136 11.87 -2.65 0.56
N GLY A 137 12.79 -2.21 1.42
CA GLY A 137 12.57 -2.22 2.87
C GLY A 137 11.42 -1.31 3.31
N HIS A 138 11.21 -0.19 2.62
CA HIS A 138 10.05 0.68 2.81
C HIS A 138 8.74 -0.03 2.45
N GLU A 139 8.67 -0.72 1.31
CA GLU A 139 7.49 -1.52 0.94
C GLU A 139 7.24 -2.68 1.90
N MET A 140 8.29 -3.32 2.41
CA MET A 140 8.17 -4.29 3.50
C MET A 140 7.57 -3.63 4.76
N GLY A 141 7.94 -2.39 5.07
CA GLY A 141 7.35 -1.61 6.16
C GLY A 141 5.85 -1.39 5.98
N HIS A 142 5.41 -1.02 4.78
CA HIS A 142 3.98 -0.94 4.45
C HIS A 142 3.27 -2.30 4.61
N PHE A 143 3.91 -3.37 4.17
CA PHE A 143 3.37 -4.73 4.29
C PHE A 143 3.20 -5.15 5.75
N VAL A 144 4.24 -5.00 6.57
CA VAL A 144 4.22 -5.32 8.01
C VAL A 144 3.15 -4.50 8.73
N ASN A 145 2.99 -3.23 8.35
CA ASN A 145 1.95 -2.38 8.91
C ASN A 145 0.55 -2.72 8.40
N ARG A 146 0.39 -3.58 7.39
CA ARG A 146 -0.87 -3.94 6.71
C ARG A 146 -1.51 -2.76 5.96
N ASP A 147 -0.69 -1.85 5.44
CA ASP A 147 -1.16 -0.65 4.75
C ASP A 147 -1.87 -0.95 3.42
N HIS A 148 -1.46 -2.02 2.73
CA HIS A 148 -2.14 -2.55 1.55
C HIS A 148 -3.59 -2.93 1.85
N LEU A 149 -3.86 -3.53 3.01
CA LEU A 149 -5.23 -3.88 3.44
C LEU A 149 -6.03 -2.64 3.84
N ARG A 150 -5.38 -1.62 4.42
CA ARG A 150 -6.03 -0.33 4.67
C ARG A 150 -6.41 0.37 3.37
N GLY A 151 -5.60 0.23 2.32
CA GLY A 151 -5.91 0.72 0.97
C GLY A 151 -7.18 0.09 0.42
N ILE A 152 -7.25 -1.25 0.45
CA ILE A 152 -8.43 -2.03 0.03
C ILE A 152 -9.69 -1.65 0.83
N ALA A 153 -9.54 -1.44 2.14
CA ALA A 153 -10.66 -1.02 2.98
C ALA A 153 -11.24 0.34 2.57
N ARG A 154 -10.37 1.28 2.18
CA ARG A 154 -10.75 2.63 1.75
C ARG A 154 -11.41 2.66 0.38
N SER A 155 -11.07 1.72 -0.51
CA SER A 155 -11.67 1.64 -1.85
C SER A 155 -13.10 1.10 -1.85
N LEU A 156 -13.69 0.85 -0.67
CA LEU A 156 -15.05 0.33 -0.53
C LEU A 156 -15.30 -0.95 -1.33
N SER A 157 -14.24 -1.73 -1.60
CA SER A 157 -14.31 -3.02 -2.27
C SER A 157 -14.89 -4.11 -1.36
N PHE A 158 -15.82 -3.74 -0.47
CA PHE A 158 -16.58 -4.62 0.41
C PHE A 158 -17.26 -5.74 -0.36
N GLN A 159 -17.71 -5.48 -1.59
CA GLN A 159 -18.30 -6.51 -2.45
C GLN A 159 -17.35 -7.70 -2.64
N ILE A 160 -16.06 -7.47 -2.93
CA ILE A 160 -15.08 -8.55 -3.11
C ILE A 160 -14.82 -9.28 -1.79
N ILE A 161 -14.73 -8.54 -0.68
CA ILE A 161 -14.53 -9.13 0.65
C ILE A 161 -15.73 -10.05 0.99
N LEU A 162 -16.96 -9.58 0.76
CA LEU A 162 -18.18 -10.37 0.97
C LEU A 162 -18.21 -11.58 0.03
N SER A 163 -17.89 -11.41 -1.27
CA SER A 163 -17.80 -12.51 -2.22
C SER A 163 -16.82 -13.59 -1.77
N LEU A 164 -15.65 -13.21 -1.25
CA LEU A 164 -14.66 -14.17 -0.74
C LEU A 164 -15.11 -14.87 0.55
N LEU A 165 -15.82 -14.18 1.43
CA LEU A 165 -16.33 -14.75 2.68
C LEU A 165 -17.50 -15.71 2.44
N PHE A 166 -18.38 -15.40 1.48
CA PHE A 166 -19.60 -16.16 1.21
C PHE A 166 -19.51 -17.08 -0.02
N GLY A 167 -18.38 -17.08 -0.74
CA GLY A 167 -18.13 -17.96 -1.89
C GLY A 167 -18.89 -17.60 -3.17
N ASP A 168 -19.25 -16.32 -3.35
CA ASP A 168 -19.93 -15.82 -4.56
C ASP A 168 -18.92 -15.35 -5.62
N SER A 169 -19.20 -15.61 -6.90
CA SER A 169 -18.34 -15.26 -8.04
C SER A 169 -18.58 -13.84 -8.58
N SER A 170 -19.58 -13.11 -8.07
CA SER A 170 -19.87 -11.71 -8.44
C SER A 170 -18.69 -10.75 -8.28
N GLY A 171 -17.74 -11.04 -7.37
CA GLY A 171 -16.56 -10.22 -7.11
C GLY A 171 -15.49 -10.24 -8.22
N LEU A 172 -15.54 -11.20 -9.15
CA LEU A 172 -14.49 -11.37 -10.18
C LEU A 172 -14.43 -10.22 -11.20
N GLN A 173 -15.56 -9.55 -11.45
CA GLN A 173 -15.61 -8.37 -12.33
C GLN A 173 -14.90 -7.15 -11.74
N SER A 174 -14.60 -7.19 -10.43
CA SER A 174 -14.02 -6.07 -9.68
C SER A 174 -12.51 -6.24 -9.40
N VAL A 175 -11.85 -7.23 -10.00
CA VAL A 175 -10.42 -7.47 -9.75
C VAL A 175 -9.55 -6.34 -10.27
N GLY A 176 -9.83 -5.84 -11.48
CA GLY A 176 -9.10 -4.70 -12.04
C GLY A 176 -9.28 -3.42 -11.21
N SER A 177 -10.48 -3.17 -10.68
CA SER A 177 -10.71 -2.02 -9.80
C SER A 177 -10.02 -2.16 -8.46
N LEU A 178 -9.92 -3.38 -7.91
CA LEU A 178 -9.13 -3.66 -6.71
C LEU A 178 -7.63 -3.46 -6.96
N ALA A 179 -7.09 -3.97 -8.06
CA ALA A 179 -5.69 -3.79 -8.43
C ALA A 179 -5.35 -2.31 -8.60
N ALA A 180 -6.25 -1.54 -9.24
CA ALA A 180 -6.13 -0.11 -9.36
C ALA A 180 -6.16 0.61 -7.99
N ALA A 181 -7.04 0.19 -7.08
CA ALA A 181 -7.15 0.77 -5.75
C ALA A 181 -5.89 0.55 -4.89
N VAL A 182 -5.29 -0.64 -4.95
CA VAL A 182 -4.03 -0.90 -4.23
C VAL A 182 -2.88 -0.09 -4.82
N SER A 183 -2.75 -0.11 -6.15
CA SER A 183 -1.70 0.65 -6.86
C SER A 183 -1.75 2.16 -6.63
N GLN A 184 -2.95 2.71 -6.45
CA GLN A 184 -3.19 4.16 -6.23
C GLN A 184 -3.40 4.52 -4.76
N SER A 185 -3.10 3.59 -3.84
CA SER A 185 -3.24 3.84 -2.41
C SER A 185 -2.35 4.99 -1.98
N ARG A 186 -2.95 5.94 -1.25
CA ARG A 186 -2.23 7.07 -0.65
C ARG A 186 -1.96 6.79 0.81
N PHE A 187 -0.78 7.12 1.29
CA PHE A 187 -0.41 6.89 2.68
C PHE A 187 -0.33 8.21 3.46
N SER A 188 -0.66 8.13 4.74
CA SER A 188 -0.47 9.24 5.67
C SER A 188 1.00 9.43 6.01
N GLN A 189 1.38 10.62 6.45
CA GLN A 189 2.75 10.92 6.89
C GLN A 189 3.25 9.94 7.98
N ASN A 190 2.37 9.48 8.87
CA ASN A 190 2.72 8.51 9.91
C ASN A 190 3.00 7.11 9.34
N GLN A 191 2.25 6.69 8.32
CA GLN A 191 2.49 5.42 7.62
C GLN A 191 3.81 5.46 6.88
N GLU A 192 4.06 6.54 6.14
CA GLU A 192 5.33 6.78 5.44
C GLU A 192 6.52 6.75 6.41
N LEU A 193 6.43 7.46 7.55
CA LEU A 193 7.50 7.47 8.55
C LEU A 193 7.73 6.09 9.19
N ALA A 194 6.66 5.32 9.41
CA ALA A 194 6.78 3.97 9.93
C ALA A 194 7.48 3.04 8.93
N ALA A 195 7.10 3.13 7.65
CA ALA A 195 7.74 2.39 6.56
C ALA A 195 9.21 2.81 6.37
N ASP A 196 9.51 4.10 6.45
CA ASP A 196 10.87 4.65 6.40
C ASP A 196 11.78 4.12 7.51
N ARG A 197 11.25 4.01 8.73
CA ARG A 197 12.01 3.45 9.86
C ARG A 197 12.36 1.99 9.62
N VAL A 198 11.42 1.20 9.08
CA VAL A 198 11.66 -0.20 8.73
C VAL A 198 12.69 -0.29 7.61
N GLY A 199 12.53 0.48 6.53
CA GLY A 199 13.46 0.51 5.41
C GLY A 199 14.89 0.87 5.85
N LEU A 200 15.05 1.93 6.65
CA LEU A 200 16.35 2.36 7.16
C LEU A 200 16.98 1.30 8.09
N ASP A 201 16.19 0.69 8.97
CA ASP A 201 16.69 -0.36 9.87
C ASP A 201 17.18 -1.59 9.09
N LEU A 202 16.42 -2.04 8.09
CA LEU A 202 16.81 -3.15 7.23
C LEU A 202 18.04 -2.82 6.37
N LEU A 203 18.13 -1.59 5.84
CA LEU A 203 19.29 -1.12 5.11
C LEU A 203 20.56 -1.16 5.99
N VAL A 204 20.49 -0.57 7.19
CA VAL A 204 21.62 -0.54 8.12
C VAL A 204 21.99 -1.95 8.60
N LYS A 205 21.02 -2.83 8.87
CA LYS A 205 21.30 -4.24 9.20
C LYS A 205 21.92 -5.03 8.04
N THR A 206 21.72 -4.57 6.82
CA THR A 206 22.26 -5.22 5.62
C THR A 206 23.69 -4.77 5.34
N TYR A 207 23.96 -3.46 5.40
CA TYR A 207 25.24 -2.88 4.99
C TYR A 207 26.12 -2.38 6.15
N GLY A 208 25.57 -2.20 7.34
CA GLY A 208 26.26 -1.61 8.50
C GLY A 208 26.29 -0.07 8.51
N HIS A 209 25.73 0.59 7.49
CA HIS A 209 25.67 2.05 7.36
C HIS A 209 24.36 2.49 6.70
N GLY A 210 24.01 3.77 6.84
CA GLY A 210 22.79 4.39 6.27
C GLY A 210 23.03 5.14 4.96
N GLY A 211 24.14 4.86 4.26
CA GLY A 211 24.46 5.52 2.99
C GLY A 211 23.43 5.17 1.90
N GLY A 212 23.00 6.15 1.11
CA GLY A 212 21.98 5.97 0.07
C GLY A 212 20.53 5.99 0.56
N ALA A 213 20.28 6.07 1.89
CA ALA A 213 18.94 5.97 2.46
C ALA A 213 18.02 7.14 2.07
N THR A 214 18.57 8.31 1.72
CA THR A 214 17.78 9.51 1.39
C THR A 214 17.89 9.91 -0.07
N ASP A 215 18.85 9.38 -0.81
CA ASP A 215 19.27 9.85 -2.14
C ASP A 215 18.12 9.81 -3.17
N PHE A 216 17.33 8.73 -3.18
CA PHE A 216 16.16 8.62 -4.07
C PHE A 216 15.11 9.70 -3.76
N PHE A 217 14.75 9.88 -2.48
CA PHE A 217 13.76 10.86 -2.06
C PHE A 217 14.23 12.31 -2.26
N GLU A 218 15.54 12.55 -2.10
CA GLU A 218 16.16 13.86 -2.38
C GLU A 218 16.04 14.22 -3.86
N ARG A 219 16.34 13.28 -4.77
CA ARG A 219 16.15 13.49 -6.20
C ARG A 219 14.67 13.66 -6.55
N LEU A 220 13.79 12.85 -5.96
CA LEU A 220 12.36 12.94 -6.19
C LEU A 220 11.77 14.29 -5.74
N ALA A 221 12.26 14.85 -4.63
CA ALA A 221 11.82 16.17 -4.15
C ALA A 221 12.14 17.32 -5.14
N GLN A 222 13.12 17.11 -6.02
CA GLN A 222 13.56 18.08 -7.03
C GLN A 222 13.00 17.78 -8.43
N ASP A 223 12.65 16.52 -8.71
CA ASP A 223 12.05 16.09 -9.97
C ASP A 223 10.60 16.61 -10.10
N ARG A 224 10.25 17.15 -11.28
CA ARG A 224 8.91 17.65 -11.62
C ARG A 224 8.28 16.88 -12.77
N SER A 225 8.91 15.80 -13.22
CA SER A 225 8.37 14.92 -14.26
C SER A 225 7.08 14.25 -13.81
N ALA A 226 6.23 13.89 -14.77
CA ALA A 226 4.96 13.22 -14.50
C ALA A 226 5.13 11.93 -13.67
N GLY A 227 6.19 11.16 -13.94
CA GLY A 227 6.51 9.95 -13.17
C GLY A 227 6.85 10.25 -11.71
N ALA A 228 7.67 11.28 -11.45
CA ALA A 228 7.96 11.71 -10.09
C ALA A 228 6.71 12.17 -9.33
N LEU A 229 5.85 12.96 -9.99
CA LEU A 229 4.58 13.40 -9.43
C LEU A 229 3.63 12.23 -9.15
N ALA A 230 3.62 11.20 -10.01
CA ALA A 230 2.85 9.99 -9.79
C ALA A 230 3.32 9.23 -8.54
N PHE A 231 4.63 9.04 -8.36
CA PHE A 231 5.17 8.43 -7.14
C PHE A 231 4.84 9.26 -5.89
N VAL A 232 5.00 10.58 -5.93
CA VAL A 232 4.67 11.46 -4.79
C VAL A 232 3.17 11.43 -4.47
N SER A 233 2.32 11.10 -5.44
CA SER A 233 0.87 11.00 -5.20
C SER A 233 0.49 9.81 -4.32
N THR A 234 1.24 8.71 -4.37
CA THR A 234 1.07 7.53 -3.51
C THR A 234 1.89 7.66 -2.23
N HIS A 235 3.14 8.15 -2.34
CA HIS A 235 4.10 8.34 -1.25
C HIS A 235 4.45 9.83 -1.04
N PRO A 236 3.67 10.56 -0.25
CA PRO A 236 3.79 12.02 -0.16
C PRO A 236 4.98 12.50 0.68
N HIS A 237 5.26 13.80 0.59
CA HIS A 237 6.21 14.56 1.42
C HIS A 237 7.69 14.10 1.38
N PRO A 238 8.31 13.93 0.19
CA PRO A 238 9.69 13.45 0.10
C PRO A 238 10.71 14.33 0.87
N ALA A 239 10.55 15.66 0.86
CA ALA A 239 11.44 16.57 1.58
C ALA A 239 11.38 16.39 3.11
N ASP A 240 10.18 16.23 3.68
CA ASP A 240 9.99 16.01 5.11
C ASP A 240 10.50 14.63 5.53
N ARG A 241 10.35 13.62 4.67
CA ARG A 241 10.89 12.27 4.88
C ARG A 241 12.41 12.27 4.93
N VAL A 242 13.07 12.97 4.00
CA VAL A 242 14.54 13.15 4.01
C VAL A 242 14.99 13.80 5.32
N LYS A 243 14.31 14.86 5.78
CA LYS A 243 14.63 15.51 7.06
C LYS A 243 14.53 14.53 8.23
N GLN A 244 13.46 13.75 8.28
CA GLN A 244 13.23 12.77 9.35
C GLN A 244 14.24 11.62 9.32
N LEU A 245 14.53 11.06 8.14
CA LEU A 245 15.54 10.01 7.98
C LEU A 245 16.92 10.49 8.42
N ARG A 246 17.35 11.69 7.99
CA ARG A 246 18.62 12.29 8.43
C ARG A 246 18.67 12.49 9.94
N GLN A 247 17.55 12.89 10.55
CA GLN A 247 17.45 13.02 12.00
C GLN A 247 17.61 11.65 12.69
N ILE A 248 16.91 10.61 12.23
CA ILE A 248 17.01 9.25 12.79
C ILE A 248 18.44 8.71 12.65
N ILE A 249 19.07 8.88 11.48
CA ILE A 249 20.47 8.47 11.23
C ILE A 249 21.40 9.12 12.25
N LYS A 250 21.26 10.44 12.47
CA LYS A 250 22.07 11.20 13.43
C LYS A 250 21.83 10.75 14.86
N GLU A 251 20.57 10.64 15.29
CA GLU A 251 20.19 10.25 16.65
C GLU A 251 20.66 8.84 17.00
N ARG A 252 20.62 7.92 16.04
CA ARG A 252 21.08 6.53 16.22
C ARG A 252 22.58 6.34 15.98
N GLY A 253 23.30 7.40 15.58
CA GLY A 253 24.74 7.33 15.30
C GLY A 253 25.11 6.41 14.14
N TYR A 254 24.21 6.24 13.16
CA TYR A 254 24.51 5.42 11.99
C TYR A 254 25.57 6.10 11.12
N ARG A 255 26.56 5.31 10.70
CA ARG A 255 27.60 5.78 9.76
C ARG A 255 26.99 6.04 8.39
N ILE A 256 27.58 6.96 7.65
CA ILE A 256 27.31 7.17 6.23
C ILE A 256 28.58 6.81 5.48
N GLU A 257 28.51 5.74 4.71
CA GLU A 257 29.61 5.20 3.89
C GLU A 257 29.19 5.17 2.41
N PRO A 258 30.13 5.03 1.47
CA PRO A 258 29.82 4.96 0.04
C PRO A 258 28.80 3.88 -0.31
N VAL A 259 27.94 4.16 -1.27
CA VAL A 259 26.87 3.24 -1.70
C VAL A 259 27.41 2.10 -2.57
N VAL A 260 26.73 0.95 -2.53
CA VAL A 260 26.99 -0.16 -3.43
C VAL A 260 26.37 0.15 -4.80
N PRO A 261 27.12 0.01 -5.91
CA PRO A 261 26.59 0.25 -7.25
C PRO A 261 25.42 -0.68 -7.57
N LEU A 262 24.44 -0.20 -8.32
CA LEU A 262 23.32 -1.03 -8.77
C LEU A 262 23.83 -2.25 -9.57
N PRO A 263 23.28 -3.46 -9.35
CA PRO A 263 23.63 -4.66 -10.12
C PRO A 263 23.53 -4.42 -11.64
N PRO A 264 24.49 -4.89 -12.45
CA PRO A 264 24.51 -4.64 -13.89
C PRO A 264 23.21 -5.03 -14.62
N VAL A 265 22.59 -6.14 -14.21
CA VAL A 265 21.32 -6.62 -14.76
C VAL A 265 20.17 -5.62 -14.59
N LEU A 266 20.22 -4.76 -13.56
CA LEU A 266 19.21 -3.75 -13.27
C LEU A 266 19.51 -2.39 -13.90
N LYS A 267 20.67 -2.22 -14.54
CA LYS A 267 21.08 -0.95 -15.19
C LYS A 267 20.59 -0.79 -16.63
N GLY A 268 20.02 -1.86 -17.22
CA GLY A 268 19.86 -2.02 -18.68
C GLY A 268 18.43 -1.99 -19.21
N GLY A 269 17.47 -1.36 -18.52
CA GLY A 269 16.08 -1.26 -18.98
C GLY A 269 15.81 -0.20 -20.08
N LYS A 270 16.85 0.33 -20.74
CA LYS A 270 16.72 1.33 -21.81
C LYS A 270 16.51 0.70 -23.17
#